data_AF-A0AAV6HXK3-F1
#
_entry.id   AF-A0AAV6HXK3-F1
#
_cell.length_a   1.000
_cell.length_b   1.000
_cell.length_c   1.000
_cell.angle_alpha   90.00
_cell.angle_beta   90.00
_cell.angle_gamma   90.00
#
_symmetry.space_group_name_H-M   'P 1'
#
loop_
_entity.id
_entity.type
_entity.pdbx_description
1 polymer ?
#
loop_
_entity_poly.entity_id
_entity_poly.type
_entity_poly.pdbx_seq_one_letter_code
_entity_poly.pdbx_strand_id
1 'polypeptide(L)'
;MEWSAVAYKDWVFPEQALPADLIKRGVAVEDPKYPNGIRLLIKDYPYNLKELVETFTTIIWIASALHAAVNFGQYPYGGYLPNRPAMSRRFIPKPSSLEYDDLESNPDKAFLKKVTPQLQSILGISLIGDSVKAYFRRGFLRQRDTPEWTADEETLDTFGRFGTPLGDLE
;
A
#
# COMPACT_ATOMS: atom_id res chain seq x y z
N MET A 1 -14.55 -4.08 10.55
CA MET A 1 -15.44 -3.86 9.40
C MET A 1 -16.21 -2.55 9.47
N GLU A 2 -16.75 -2.14 10.63
CA GLU A 2 -17.48 -0.86 10.74
C GLU A 2 -16.61 0.37 10.41
N TRP A 3 -15.41 0.48 10.99
CA TRP A 3 -14.47 1.57 10.69
C TRP A 3 -14.09 1.66 9.21
N SER A 4 -13.90 0.52 8.53
CA SER A 4 -13.67 0.49 7.08
C SER A 4 -14.92 0.89 6.29
N ALA A 5 -16.12 0.58 6.77
CA ALA A 5 -17.37 1.04 6.15
C ALA A 5 -17.62 2.54 6.36
N VAL A 6 -17.14 3.13 7.48
CA VAL A 6 -17.11 4.58 7.68
C VAL A 6 -16.13 5.23 6.70
N ALA A 7 -14.89 4.75 6.63
CA ALA A 7 -13.89 5.26 5.69
C ALA A 7 -14.31 5.10 4.21
N TYR A 8 -15.06 4.05 3.88
CA TYR A 8 -15.60 3.83 2.54
C TYR A 8 -16.65 4.86 2.11
N LYS A 9 -17.28 5.59 3.04
CA LYS A 9 -18.21 6.69 2.68
C LYS A 9 -17.51 7.83 1.94
N ASP A 10 -16.24 8.05 2.28
CA ASP A 10 -15.38 9.08 1.69
C ASP A 10 -14.47 8.51 0.58
N TRP A 11 -14.66 7.24 0.22
CA TRP A 11 -13.90 6.59 -0.86
C TRP A 11 -14.54 6.91 -2.21
N VAL A 12 -13.75 7.50 -3.10
CA VAL A 12 -14.17 7.91 -4.44
C VAL A 12 -13.28 7.20 -5.45
N PHE A 13 -13.86 6.37 -6.32
CA PHE A 13 -13.10 5.59 -7.30
C PHE A 13 -12.18 6.44 -8.21
N PRO A 14 -12.66 7.57 -8.79
CA PRO A 14 -11.79 8.51 -9.51
C PRO A 14 -10.57 9.00 -8.71
N GLU A 15 -10.67 9.18 -7.39
CA GLU A 15 -9.52 9.60 -6.56
C GLU A 15 -8.50 8.49 -6.34
N GLN A 16 -8.81 7.23 -6.68
CA GLN A 16 -7.85 6.13 -6.62
C GLN A 16 -6.97 6.10 -7.88
N ALA A 17 -7.35 6.83 -8.93
CA ALA A 17 -6.48 7.06 -10.06
C ALA A 17 -5.28 7.87 -9.59
N LEU A 18 -4.08 7.38 -9.93
CA LEU A 18 -2.81 7.99 -9.54
C LEU A 18 -2.78 9.52 -9.77
N PRO A 19 -3.29 10.06 -10.90
CA PRO A 19 -3.44 11.51 -11.10
C PRO A 19 -4.20 12.24 -10.00
N ALA A 20 -5.41 11.79 -9.67
CA ALA A 20 -6.31 12.45 -8.73
C ALA A 20 -5.85 12.25 -7.27
N ASP A 21 -5.31 11.08 -6.94
CA ASP A 21 -4.66 10.80 -5.65
C ASP A 21 -3.49 11.77 -5.40
N LEU A 22 -2.65 12.00 -6.41
CA LEU A 22 -1.52 12.92 -6.32
C LEU A 22 -1.97 14.38 -6.11
N ILE A 23 -3.10 14.81 -6.69
CA ILE A 23 -3.68 16.15 -6.42
C ILE A 23 -4.21 16.21 -4.99
N LYS A 24 -5.04 15.23 -4.58
CA LYS A 24 -5.66 15.17 -3.25
C LYS A 24 -4.63 15.14 -2.12
N ARG A 25 -3.48 14.50 -2.34
CA ARG A 25 -2.34 14.46 -1.41
C ARG A 25 -1.39 15.67 -1.51
N GLY A 26 -1.71 16.68 -2.32
CA GLY A 26 -0.94 17.93 -2.41
C GLY A 26 0.41 17.81 -3.14
N VAL A 27 0.60 16.76 -3.95
CA VAL A 27 1.81 16.53 -4.74
C VAL A 27 1.61 16.79 -6.25
N ALA A 28 0.45 17.34 -6.63
CA ALA A 28 0.11 17.74 -7.99
C ALA A 28 -0.81 18.96 -8.08
N VAL A 29 -0.84 19.62 -9.24
CA VAL A 29 -1.74 20.74 -9.57
C VAL A 29 -2.31 20.61 -11.00
N GLU A 30 -3.47 21.20 -11.27
CA GLU A 30 -4.03 21.28 -12.62
C GLU A 30 -3.19 22.21 -13.53
N ASP A 31 -2.94 21.81 -14.78
CA ASP A 31 -2.21 22.63 -15.77
C ASP A 31 -2.55 22.20 -17.21
N PRO A 32 -3.38 22.99 -17.94
CA PRO A 32 -3.78 22.68 -19.31
C PRO A 32 -2.65 22.63 -20.35
N LYS A 33 -1.42 23.06 -20.01
CA LYS A 33 -0.28 23.04 -20.96
C LYS A 33 0.38 21.67 -21.12
N TYR A 34 0.18 20.76 -20.17
CA TYR A 34 0.66 19.39 -20.32
C TYR A 34 -0.37 18.65 -21.20
N PRO A 35 0.03 17.77 -22.16
CA PRO A 35 -0.93 16.85 -22.82
C PRO A 35 -1.71 16.02 -21.76
N ASN A 36 -1.00 15.94 -20.67
CA ASN A 36 -1.13 15.35 -19.40
C ASN A 36 -1.74 16.33 -18.38
N GLY A 37 -2.60 17.30 -18.77
CA GLY A 37 -3.57 18.20 -18.06
C GLY A 37 -3.50 18.58 -16.57
N ILE A 38 -2.74 17.86 -15.75
CA ILE A 38 -2.28 18.17 -14.42
C ILE A 38 -0.75 18.18 -14.48
N ARG A 39 -0.17 19.31 -14.14
CA ARG A 39 1.24 19.37 -13.80
C ARG A 39 1.34 18.80 -12.38
N LEU A 40 1.68 17.52 -12.23
CA LEU A 40 2.14 17.09 -10.91
C LEU A 40 3.25 18.06 -10.46
N LEU A 41 3.52 18.22 -9.15
CA LEU A 41 4.73 18.93 -8.75
C LEU A 41 5.98 18.19 -9.30
N ILE A 42 5.79 16.95 -9.74
CA ILE A 42 6.65 16.11 -10.60
C ILE A 42 5.88 15.68 -11.88
N LYS A 43 5.31 16.62 -12.64
CA LYS A 43 4.65 16.55 -13.98
C LYS A 43 4.05 15.19 -14.46
N ASP A 44 2.75 15.17 -14.84
CA ASP A 44 2.07 14.26 -15.84
C ASP A 44 0.76 13.45 -15.47
N TYR A 45 -0.42 13.91 -15.96
CA TYR A 45 -1.55 13.19 -16.68
C TYR A 45 -3.00 13.09 -16.10
N PRO A 46 -4.08 13.73 -16.67
CA PRO A 46 -5.51 13.36 -16.56
C PRO A 46 -6.13 13.18 -17.98
N TYR A 47 -7.41 12.87 -18.11
CA TYR A 47 -7.85 11.92 -19.14
C TYR A 47 -9.07 12.38 -20.03
N ASN A 48 -9.51 11.56 -21.00
CA ASN A 48 -10.68 11.66 -21.92
C ASN A 48 -10.80 10.40 -22.82
N LEU A 49 -10.12 10.27 -23.97
CA LEU A 49 -10.01 8.98 -24.73
C LEU A 49 -9.23 7.92 -23.92
N LYS A 50 -7.96 8.24 -23.61
CA LYS A 50 -7.48 8.35 -22.24
C LYS A 50 -8.38 7.64 -21.19
N GLU A 51 -9.55 8.15 -20.73
CA GLU A 51 -10.27 7.72 -19.48
C GLU A 51 -10.39 6.20 -19.30
N LEU A 52 -10.54 5.47 -20.41
CA LEU A 52 -10.50 4.02 -20.44
C LEU A 52 -9.14 3.45 -19.97
N VAL A 53 -8.05 3.98 -20.51
CA VAL A 53 -6.67 3.71 -20.08
C VAL A 53 -6.43 4.15 -18.63
N GLU A 54 -7.00 5.23 -18.09
CA GLU A 54 -6.83 5.59 -16.66
C GLU A 54 -7.61 4.63 -15.77
N THR A 55 -8.83 4.26 -16.17
CA THR A 55 -9.62 3.24 -15.47
C THR A 55 -8.84 1.92 -15.40
N PHE A 56 -8.31 1.43 -16.52
CA PHE A 56 -7.51 0.20 -16.54
C PHE A 56 -6.15 0.34 -15.84
N THR A 57 -5.43 1.44 -16.04
CA THR A 57 -4.16 1.72 -15.36
C THR A 57 -4.35 1.80 -13.84
N THR A 58 -5.46 2.39 -13.38
CA THR A 58 -5.84 2.46 -11.97
C THR A 58 -6.13 1.08 -11.41
N ILE A 59 -6.93 0.25 -12.11
CA ILE A 59 -7.20 -1.13 -11.70
C ILE A 59 -5.91 -1.95 -11.63
N ILE A 60 -5.05 -1.86 -12.65
CA ILE A 60 -3.76 -2.55 -12.71
C ILE A 60 -2.84 -2.06 -11.58
N TRP A 61 -2.75 -0.75 -11.35
CA TRP A 61 -1.96 -0.12 -10.29
C TRP A 61 -2.39 -0.58 -8.90
N ILE A 62 -3.70 -0.53 -8.60
CA ILE A 62 -4.28 -0.98 -7.33
C ILE A 62 -3.98 -2.47 -7.11
N ALA A 63 -4.24 -3.31 -8.11
CA ALA A 63 -4.07 -4.76 -8.02
C ALA A 63 -2.61 -5.24 -7.98
N SER A 64 -1.66 -4.42 -8.45
CA SER A 64 -0.24 -4.76 -8.49
C SER A 64 0.60 -3.89 -7.54
N ALA A 65 1.13 -2.77 -8.01
CA ALA A 65 2.16 -2.00 -7.33
C ALA A 65 1.66 -1.33 -6.03
N LEU A 66 0.43 -0.80 -5.97
CA LEU A 66 -0.11 -0.23 -4.73
C LEU A 66 -0.28 -1.31 -3.66
N HIS A 67 -0.95 -2.42 -4.02
CA HIS A 67 -1.08 -3.58 -3.14
C HIS A 67 0.30 -4.08 -2.69
N ALA A 68 1.26 -4.23 -3.60
CA ALA A 68 2.63 -4.66 -3.29
C ALA A 68 3.31 -3.74 -2.26
N ALA A 69 3.25 -2.42 -2.47
CA ALA A 69 3.88 -1.42 -1.61
C ALA A 69 3.32 -1.44 -0.18
N VAL A 70 1.99 -1.59 -0.02
CA VAL A 70 1.37 -1.66 1.32
C VAL A 70 1.42 -3.06 1.95
N ASN A 71 1.56 -4.12 1.15
CA ASN A 71 1.50 -5.52 1.60
C ASN A 71 2.87 -6.11 1.95
N PHE A 72 3.89 -6.00 1.08
CA PHE A 72 5.17 -6.71 1.30
C PHE A 72 6.04 -6.08 2.38
N GLY A 73 5.86 -4.78 2.66
CA GLY A 73 6.46 -4.13 3.81
C GLY A 73 5.90 -4.60 5.17
N GLN A 74 4.78 -5.32 5.23
CA GLN A 74 4.16 -5.69 6.51
C GLN A 74 5.05 -6.57 7.38
N TYR A 75 5.73 -7.58 6.81
CA TYR A 75 6.64 -8.42 7.59
C TYR A 75 7.99 -7.74 7.88
N PRO A 76 8.69 -7.10 6.92
CA PRO A 76 9.94 -6.38 7.19
C PRO A 76 9.80 -5.28 8.25
N TYR A 77 8.72 -4.49 8.23
CA TYR A 77 8.50 -3.42 9.21
C TYR A 77 7.73 -3.87 10.47
N GLY A 78 6.83 -4.85 10.35
CA GLY A 78 5.94 -5.30 11.44
C GLY A 78 6.35 -6.60 12.13
N GLY A 79 7.34 -7.33 11.61
CA GLY A 79 7.84 -8.59 12.18
C GLY A 79 8.44 -8.43 13.57
N TYR A 80 8.93 -7.23 13.91
CA TYR A 80 9.20 -6.82 15.28
C TYR A 80 8.02 -5.97 15.80
N LEU A 81 7.05 -6.61 16.47
CA LEU A 81 5.78 -5.99 16.86
C LEU A 81 5.89 -4.63 17.59
N PRO A 82 6.88 -4.39 18.48
CA PRO A 82 7.10 -3.07 19.10
C PRO A 82 7.26 -1.92 18.09
N ASN A 83 7.76 -2.18 16.88
CA ASN A 83 7.91 -1.18 15.81
C ASN A 83 6.58 -0.82 15.13
N ARG A 84 5.58 -1.72 15.16
CA ARG A 84 4.26 -1.48 14.55
C ARG A 84 3.13 -2.12 15.37
N PRO A 85 2.83 -1.60 16.57
CA PRO A 85 1.86 -2.21 17.48
C PRO A 85 0.42 -2.14 16.94
N ALA A 86 -0.18 -3.31 16.72
CA ALA A 86 -1.56 -3.42 16.22
C ALA A 86 -2.64 -2.92 17.20
N MET A 87 -2.32 -2.82 18.51
CA MET A 87 -3.25 -2.27 19.51
C MET A 87 -2.52 -1.65 20.71
N SER A 88 -3.21 -0.76 21.41
CA SER A 88 -2.87 -0.29 22.76
C SER A 88 -3.93 -0.74 23.76
N ARG A 89 -3.51 -1.17 24.96
CA ARG A 89 -4.37 -1.75 26.00
C ARG A 89 -4.53 -0.89 27.27
N ARG A 90 -3.75 0.19 27.38
CA ARG A 90 -3.71 1.08 28.54
C ARG A 90 -3.48 2.50 28.08
N PHE A 91 -4.10 3.48 28.75
CA PHE A 91 -3.83 4.90 28.55
C PHE A 91 -2.42 5.28 29.02
N ILE A 92 -2.03 6.53 28.79
CA ILE A 92 -0.85 7.14 29.43
C ILE A 92 -1.14 7.26 30.94
N PRO A 93 -0.24 6.78 31.83
CA PRO A 93 -0.43 6.93 33.27
C PRO A 93 -0.41 8.42 33.64
N LYS A 94 -1.14 8.78 34.69
CA LYS A 94 -1.10 10.14 35.24
C LYS A 94 0.09 10.26 36.18
N PRO A 95 0.75 11.43 36.27
CA PRO A 95 1.75 11.68 37.31
C PRO A 95 1.23 11.29 38.70
N SER A 96 2.11 10.73 39.53
CA SER A 96 1.79 10.22 40.88
C SER A 96 0.84 9.01 40.93
N SER A 97 0.68 8.25 39.83
CA SER A 97 0.04 6.92 39.86
C SER A 97 1.10 5.82 39.92
N LEU A 98 0.76 4.66 40.49
CA LEU A 98 1.69 3.52 40.57
C LEU A 98 2.18 3.08 39.17
N GLU A 99 1.35 3.21 38.14
CA GLU A 99 1.72 2.93 36.74
C GLU A 99 2.66 3.98 36.11
N TYR A 100 2.77 5.16 36.73
CA TYR A 100 3.74 6.19 36.38
C TYR A 100 5.10 5.86 37.00
N ASP A 101 5.12 5.45 38.27
CA ASP A 101 6.34 4.95 38.94
C ASP A 101 6.88 3.68 38.26
N ASP A 102 5.99 2.79 37.82
CA ASP A 102 6.27 1.60 36.98
C ASP A 102 6.88 1.96 35.60
N LEU A 103 6.57 3.16 35.08
CA LEU A 103 7.06 3.69 33.80
C LEU A 103 8.44 4.34 33.97
N GLU A 104 8.65 5.12 35.03
CA GLU A 104 9.94 5.72 35.34
C GLU A 104 10.99 4.65 35.71
N SER A 105 10.59 3.63 36.47
CA SER A 105 11.49 2.55 36.90
C SER A 105 11.82 1.52 35.81
N ASN A 106 10.93 1.27 34.84
CA ASN A 106 11.21 0.37 33.72
C ASN A 106 10.38 0.72 32.46
N PRO A 107 10.86 1.63 31.60
CA PRO A 107 10.10 2.11 30.45
C PRO A 107 9.80 1.02 29.43
N ASP A 108 10.73 0.08 29.19
CA ASP A 108 10.53 -1.02 28.23
C ASP A 108 9.41 -1.97 28.68
N LYS A 109 9.42 -2.37 29.96
CA LYS A 109 8.38 -3.22 30.56
C LYS A 109 7.03 -2.48 30.59
N ALA A 110 7.03 -1.18 30.85
CA ALA A 110 5.82 -0.35 30.79
C ALA A 110 5.28 -0.24 29.34
N PHE A 111 6.15 -0.09 28.34
CA PHE A 111 5.78 -0.10 26.92
C PHE A 111 5.18 -1.45 26.51
N LEU A 112 5.82 -2.58 26.85
CA LEU A 112 5.32 -3.92 26.56
C LEU A 112 4.01 -4.24 27.31
N LYS A 113 3.79 -3.69 28.51
CA LYS A 113 2.50 -3.73 29.23
C LYS A 113 1.39 -2.95 28.50
N LYS A 114 1.73 -1.93 27.69
CA LYS A 114 0.78 -1.08 26.95
C LYS A 114 0.41 -1.61 25.57
N VAL A 115 1.39 -2.05 24.76
CA VAL A 115 1.15 -2.50 23.38
C VAL A 115 0.56 -3.91 23.29
N THR A 116 0.38 -4.45 22.08
CA THR A 116 -0.10 -5.81 21.77
C THR A 116 0.54 -6.87 22.69
N PRO A 117 -0.26 -7.74 23.36
CA PRO A 117 0.30 -8.81 24.20
C PRO A 117 1.00 -9.90 23.37
N GLN A 118 1.90 -10.63 24.02
CA GLN A 118 2.77 -11.63 23.38
C GLN A 118 2.05 -12.64 22.49
N LEU A 119 0.93 -13.24 22.95
CA LEU A 119 0.19 -14.24 22.18
C LEU A 119 -0.40 -13.63 20.90
N GLN A 120 -1.03 -12.46 20.99
CA GLN A 120 -1.58 -11.74 19.84
C GLN A 120 -0.47 -11.26 18.90
N SER A 121 0.71 -10.89 19.43
CA SER A 121 1.89 -10.54 18.62
C SER A 121 2.37 -11.74 17.80
N ILE A 122 2.47 -12.92 18.41
CA ILE A 122 2.86 -14.17 17.72
C ILE A 122 1.83 -14.52 16.63
N LEU A 123 0.54 -14.48 16.94
CA LEU A 123 -0.53 -14.75 15.97
C LEU A 123 -0.51 -13.75 14.80
N GLY A 124 -0.31 -12.45 15.08
CA GLY A 124 -0.22 -11.40 14.07
C GLY A 124 0.97 -11.56 13.14
N ILE A 125 2.17 -11.80 13.67
CA ILE A 125 3.39 -12.02 12.87
C ILE A 125 3.25 -13.26 11.99
N SER A 126 2.69 -14.36 12.53
CA SER A 126 2.45 -15.59 11.76
C SER A 126 1.52 -15.35 10.59
N LEU A 127 0.37 -14.71 10.82
CA LEU A 127 -0.61 -14.39 9.77
C LEU A 127 -0.03 -13.48 8.67
N ILE A 128 0.72 -12.45 9.06
CA ILE A 128 1.41 -11.56 8.11
C ILE A 128 2.46 -12.34 7.31
N GLY A 129 3.28 -13.16 7.99
CA GLY A 129 4.34 -13.94 7.35
C GLY A 129 3.81 -14.94 6.32
N ASP A 130 2.73 -15.65 6.63
CA ASP A 130 2.13 -16.60 5.71
C ASP A 130 1.41 -15.92 4.54
N SER A 131 0.77 -14.77 4.78
CA SER A 131 0.17 -13.93 3.72
C SER A 131 1.22 -13.45 2.70
N VAL A 132 2.40 -13.01 3.19
CA VAL A 132 3.52 -12.59 2.33
C VAL A 132 4.10 -13.77 1.55
N LYS A 133 4.37 -14.92 2.21
CA LYS A 133 4.88 -16.14 1.55
C LYS A 133 3.95 -16.67 0.45
N ALA A 134 2.63 -16.59 0.66
CA ALA A 134 1.64 -17.07 -0.30
C ALA A 134 1.67 -16.28 -1.63
N TYR A 135 2.11 -15.01 -1.60
CA TYR A 135 2.21 -14.19 -2.81
C TYR A 135 3.43 -14.54 -3.67
N PHE A 136 4.60 -14.83 -3.06
CA PHE A 136 5.81 -15.22 -3.78
C PHE A 136 5.69 -16.53 -4.60
N ARG A 137 4.55 -17.22 -4.51
CA ARG A 137 4.19 -18.40 -5.32
C ARG A 137 3.31 -18.08 -6.54
N ARG A 138 3.00 -16.80 -6.79
CA ARG A 138 2.16 -16.33 -7.90
C ARG A 138 3.01 -15.58 -8.93
N GLY A 139 2.51 -15.49 -10.16
CA GLY A 139 3.14 -14.69 -11.22
C GLY A 139 3.25 -13.22 -10.83
N PHE A 140 4.33 -12.58 -11.27
CA PHE A 140 4.60 -11.17 -11.02
C PHE A 140 3.93 -10.27 -12.06
N LEU A 141 3.92 -8.95 -11.82
CA LEU A 141 3.52 -7.97 -12.84
C LEU A 141 4.38 -8.19 -14.10
N ARG A 142 3.78 -8.01 -15.29
CA ARG A 142 4.36 -8.32 -16.62
C ARG A 142 4.51 -9.80 -16.97
N GLN A 143 4.02 -10.72 -16.15
CA GLN A 143 3.97 -12.16 -16.48
C GLN A 143 2.54 -12.60 -16.79
N ARG A 144 2.41 -13.71 -17.54
CA ARG A 144 1.15 -14.40 -17.85
C ARG A 144 1.39 -15.90 -17.68
N ASP A 145 0.39 -16.62 -17.20
CA ASP A 145 0.49 -18.08 -16.96
C ASP A 145 0.54 -18.89 -18.27
N THR A 146 0.08 -18.31 -19.39
CA THR A 146 0.08 -18.90 -20.74
C THR A 146 0.63 -17.89 -21.76
N PRO A 147 1.60 -18.25 -22.62
CA PRO A 147 2.14 -17.35 -23.64
C PRO A 147 1.08 -16.89 -24.66
N GLU A 148 0.27 -17.82 -25.15
CA GLU A 148 -0.70 -17.64 -26.24
C GLU A 148 -2.07 -17.15 -25.73
N TRP A 149 -2.08 -16.27 -24.72
CA TRP A 149 -3.32 -15.75 -24.12
C TRP A 149 -4.16 -14.88 -25.07
N THR A 150 -3.61 -14.52 -26.24
CA THR A 150 -4.30 -13.95 -27.40
C THR A 150 -3.64 -14.48 -28.68
N ALA A 151 -4.39 -14.49 -29.77
CA ALA A 151 -3.88 -14.79 -31.12
C ALA A 151 -3.39 -13.55 -31.88
N ASP A 152 -3.50 -12.35 -31.28
CA ASP A 152 -3.04 -11.09 -31.86
C ASP A 152 -1.54 -10.87 -31.59
N GLU A 153 -0.73 -10.98 -32.64
CA GLU A 153 0.73 -10.79 -32.59
C GLU A 153 1.14 -9.37 -32.16
N GLU A 154 0.37 -8.32 -32.49
CA GLU A 154 0.69 -6.93 -32.11
C GLU A 154 0.53 -6.73 -30.59
N THR A 155 -0.52 -7.31 -30.01
CA THR A 155 -0.73 -7.32 -28.56
C THR A 155 0.34 -8.15 -27.83
N LEU A 156 0.77 -9.29 -28.39
CA LEU A 156 1.83 -10.11 -27.80
C LEU A 156 3.18 -9.38 -27.79
N ASP A 157 3.58 -8.76 -28.90
CA ASP A 157 4.81 -7.96 -28.97
C ASP A 157 4.75 -6.73 -28.04
N THR A 158 3.61 -6.03 -27.99
CA THR A 158 3.42 -4.89 -27.08
C THR A 158 3.52 -5.32 -25.61
N PHE A 159 2.99 -6.49 -25.24
CA PHE A 159 3.16 -7.06 -23.91
C PHE A 159 4.61 -7.49 -23.63
N GLY A 160 5.31 -8.06 -24.63
CA GLY A 160 6.73 -8.36 -24.55
C GLY A 160 7.59 -7.12 -24.26
N ARG A 161 7.31 -6.01 -24.95
CA ARG A 161 7.93 -4.69 -24.69
C ARG A 161 7.64 -4.18 -23.27
N PHE A 162 6.43 -4.38 -22.73
CA PHE A 162 6.12 -4.08 -21.32
C PHE A 162 6.86 -5.01 -20.34
N GLY A 163 7.18 -6.24 -20.74
CA GLY A 163 7.93 -7.21 -19.96
C GLY A 163 9.44 -6.96 -19.85
N THR A 164 10.03 -6.18 -20.75
CA THR A 164 11.45 -5.82 -20.64
C THR A 164 11.72 -4.93 -19.42
N PRO A 165 12.86 -5.12 -18.70
CA PRO A 165 13.26 -4.23 -17.60
C PRO A 165 13.35 -2.77 -18.06
N LEU A 166 12.88 -1.84 -17.24
CA LEU A 166 12.91 -0.40 -17.53
C LEU A 166 14.28 0.24 -17.23
N GLY A 167 15.38 -0.39 -17.67
CA GLY A 167 16.74 0.11 -17.41
C GLY A 167 17.00 0.36 -15.93
N ASP A 168 17.41 1.58 -15.58
CA ASP A 168 17.82 2.03 -14.23
C ASP A 168 16.68 2.08 -13.17
N LEU A 169 15.57 1.37 -13.36
CA LEU A 169 14.40 1.32 -12.46
C LEU A 169 14.30 0.04 -11.61
N GLU A 170 15.23 -0.91 -11.76
CA GLU A 170 15.42 -2.10 -10.91
C GLU A 170 16.71 -2.02 -10.08
#